data_AF-A0A849Z1F5-F1
#
_entry.id   AF-A0A849Z1F5-F1
#
_cell.length_a   1.000
_cell.length_b   1.000
_cell.length_c   1.000
_cell.angle_alpha   90.00
_cell.angle_beta   90.00
_cell.angle_gamma   90.00
#
_symmetry.space_group_name_H-M   'P 1'
#
loop_
_entity.id
_entity.type
_entity.pdbx_description
1 polymer ?
#
loop_
_entity_poly.entity_id
_entity_poly.type
_entity_poly.pdbx_seq_one_letter_code
_entity_poly.pdbx_strand_id
1 'polypeptide(L)'
;MSTLTQRFEATEATSVDCIGLRGPEPILTTARAARELAATGGLLEIQADDAAFPIDLKSWCKSTSAELLSIEERDQAFRALVRVARSSGPPSSRGAWGSVRPSSPGAPRTPAPPPVRTPVPPPSSAGAPVERGPVTPGAVLLDYRGRRCPEPIVELAKAARQAQGPLEVLADDPAFPLDLKSWCRSSGATSEPLSSPAGLFRVVVYPKGVSRTNMKATLVPGGAAISEPPPEAQRPLPPPPPAAPPQPVAQPASQPPMHALQVLSSASLASPKPDDFTFAPGTPTAKLDLRTLPADSLDEELAQIGRLRQGTGITLLVPEGSDQRALRWCTTNGHELRSYGGTGRLDLILGKRSESQPDISTSQAIVPVRVEGEYDCALLVMHNDLECLLGAMLVANSAAAQGMRTMVFFTFWGLNLLRGDRPNLNAPKEKASFMQTMFKWMMPKGPKRQGLGQLNFGGMGATIMGGIMRNKNIQDLPALIKGAREQNVRFIACTMSMAVMGISQRELEPYDNLEFGGVATFVEAGRNAPLTLVF
;
A
#
# COMPACT_ATOMS: atom_id res chain seq x y z
N MET A 1 38.74 -37.22 -26.28
CA MET A 1 38.98 -37.05 -24.83
C MET A 1 39.41 -35.61 -24.59
N SER A 2 38.95 -34.97 -23.51
CA SER A 2 39.38 -33.64 -22.99
C SER A 2 39.63 -32.49 -23.97
N THR A 3 38.73 -31.49 -23.97
CA THR A 3 39.04 -30.07 -23.65
C THR A 3 37.80 -29.19 -23.87
N LEU A 4 36.79 -29.30 -23.00
CA LEU A 4 35.84 -28.19 -22.72
C LEU A 4 35.32 -28.21 -21.27
N THR A 5 35.96 -29.00 -20.39
CA THR A 5 35.85 -28.88 -18.93
C THR A 5 36.69 -27.69 -18.46
N GLN A 6 36.40 -26.49 -18.98
CA GLN A 6 37.14 -25.30 -18.61
C GLN A 6 36.66 -24.84 -17.23
N ARG A 7 37.53 -25.08 -16.24
CA ARG A 7 37.41 -24.73 -14.82
C ARG A 7 36.51 -23.51 -14.58
N PHE A 8 35.30 -23.74 -14.10
CA PHE A 8 34.75 -22.84 -13.08
C PHE A 8 35.57 -23.11 -11.82
N GLU A 9 36.30 -22.09 -11.36
CA GLU A 9 36.82 -22.09 -9.99
C GLU A 9 35.65 -22.29 -9.04
N ALA A 10 35.89 -22.99 -7.92
CA ALA A 10 34.86 -23.40 -6.97
C ALA A 10 34.23 -22.18 -6.27
N THR A 11 33.32 -21.52 -6.98
CA THR A 11 32.39 -20.54 -6.45
C THR A 11 31.37 -21.35 -5.67
N GLU A 12 31.43 -21.28 -4.35
CA GLU A 12 30.55 -22.00 -3.44
C GLU A 12 29.09 -21.72 -3.80
N ALA A 13 28.42 -22.71 -4.39
CA ALA A 13 27.05 -22.56 -4.85
C ALA A 13 26.11 -22.66 -3.65
N THR A 14 25.20 -21.70 -3.51
CA THR A 14 24.13 -21.78 -2.51
C THR A 14 23.21 -22.92 -2.91
N SER A 15 23.16 -23.98 -2.10
CA SER A 15 22.33 -25.16 -2.38
C SER A 15 20.92 -25.00 -1.84
N VAL A 16 19.93 -25.41 -2.62
CA VAL A 16 18.50 -25.36 -2.32
C VAL A 16 17.89 -26.73 -2.55
N ASP A 17 17.48 -27.36 -1.45
CA ASP A 17 16.74 -28.62 -1.49
C ASP A 17 15.23 -28.34 -1.63
N CYS A 18 14.65 -28.83 -2.73
CA CYS A 18 13.22 -28.80 -3.04
C CYS A 18 12.66 -30.23 -3.24
N ILE A 19 13.38 -31.28 -2.82
CA ILE A 19 12.91 -32.66 -2.91
C ILE A 19 11.65 -32.85 -2.05
N GLY A 20 10.66 -33.55 -2.60
CA GLY A 20 9.36 -33.77 -2.00
C GLY A 20 8.39 -32.59 -2.13
N LEU A 21 8.82 -31.42 -2.60
CA LEU A 21 7.94 -30.27 -2.86
C LEU A 21 7.22 -30.43 -4.21
N ARG A 22 6.01 -29.88 -4.35
CA ARG A 22 5.27 -29.88 -5.62
C ARG A 22 4.90 -28.49 -6.09
N GLY A 23 4.67 -28.34 -7.39
CA GLY A 23 4.32 -27.07 -8.03
C GLY A 23 3.30 -26.24 -7.22
N PRO A 24 3.60 -24.98 -6.86
CA PRO A 24 4.67 -24.12 -7.40
C PRO A 24 5.93 -24.07 -6.52
N GLU A 25 5.98 -24.82 -5.42
CA GLU A 25 6.96 -24.65 -4.34
C GLU A 25 8.43 -24.68 -4.77
N PRO A 26 8.90 -25.62 -5.62
CA PRO A 26 10.29 -25.60 -6.08
C PRO A 26 10.73 -24.27 -6.68
N ILE A 27 9.83 -23.56 -7.38
CA ILE A 27 10.10 -22.24 -7.95
C ILE A 27 9.91 -21.12 -6.93
N LEU A 28 8.98 -21.21 -5.98
CA LEU A 28 8.87 -20.21 -4.91
C LEU A 28 10.12 -20.22 -4.02
N THR A 29 10.64 -21.39 -3.69
CA THR A 29 11.88 -21.59 -2.92
C THR A 29 13.10 -21.12 -3.72
N THR A 30 13.19 -21.49 -5.01
CA THR A 30 14.23 -20.96 -5.93
C THR A 30 14.21 -19.44 -5.97
N ALA A 31 13.04 -18.82 -6.13
CA ALA A 31 12.87 -17.37 -6.20
C ALA A 31 13.12 -16.66 -4.86
N ARG A 32 12.97 -17.35 -3.72
CA ARG A 32 13.34 -16.85 -2.39
C ARG A 32 14.86 -16.81 -2.23
N ALA A 33 15.52 -17.95 -2.43
CA ALA A 33 16.97 -18.05 -2.34
C ALA A 33 17.69 -17.16 -3.38
N ALA A 34 17.16 -17.03 -4.60
CA ALA A 34 17.68 -16.10 -5.60
C ALA A 34 17.54 -14.62 -5.20
N ARG A 35 16.49 -14.23 -4.46
CA ARG A 35 16.34 -12.86 -3.93
C ARG A 35 17.36 -12.57 -2.82
N GLU A 36 17.62 -13.54 -1.96
CA GLU A 36 18.63 -13.45 -0.91
C GLU A 36 20.05 -13.35 -1.52
N LEU A 37 20.33 -14.17 -2.53
CA LEU A 37 21.60 -14.18 -3.26
C LEU A 37 21.82 -12.94 -4.15
N ALA A 38 20.76 -12.21 -4.54
CA ALA A 38 20.87 -11.08 -5.47
C ALA A 38 21.76 -9.92 -4.97
N ALA A 39 21.93 -9.78 -3.65
CA ALA A 39 22.77 -8.73 -3.05
C ALA A 39 24.28 -8.92 -3.34
N THR A 40 24.74 -10.17 -3.36
CA THR A 40 26.13 -10.55 -3.68
C THR A 40 26.29 -10.98 -5.13
N GLY A 41 25.21 -11.50 -5.74
CA GLY A 41 25.28 -12.39 -6.89
C GLY A 41 25.88 -13.75 -6.51
N GLY A 42 25.76 -14.74 -7.40
CA GLY A 42 26.37 -16.05 -7.18
C GLY A 42 25.79 -17.15 -8.05
N LEU A 43 26.10 -18.39 -7.66
CA LEU A 43 25.51 -19.61 -8.21
C LEU A 43 24.51 -20.19 -7.21
N LEU A 44 23.36 -20.60 -7.73
CA LEU A 44 22.31 -21.30 -7.00
C LEU A 44 22.24 -22.73 -7.58
N GLU A 45 22.42 -23.72 -6.72
CA GLU A 45 22.16 -25.13 -7.05
C GLU A 45 20.79 -25.51 -6.50
N ILE A 46 19.91 -26.08 -7.32
CA ILE A 46 18.57 -26.50 -6.92
C ILE A 46 18.39 -27.98 -7.18
N GLN A 47 17.86 -28.72 -6.21
CA GLN A 47 17.52 -30.13 -6.33
C GLN A 47 16.01 -30.32 -6.17
N ALA A 48 15.29 -30.93 -7.12
CA ALA A 48 13.83 -31.10 -7.06
C ALA A 48 13.37 -32.37 -7.79
N ASP A 49 12.37 -33.08 -7.25
CA ASP A 49 11.76 -34.29 -7.84
C ASP A 49 10.40 -34.03 -8.51
N ASP A 50 9.98 -32.76 -8.60
CA ASP A 50 8.75 -32.37 -9.29
C ASP A 50 8.91 -32.41 -10.82
N ALA A 51 8.03 -33.12 -11.51
CA ALA A 51 8.11 -33.33 -12.95
C ALA A 51 7.90 -32.06 -13.81
N ALA A 52 7.28 -31.01 -13.27
CA ALA A 52 7.12 -29.73 -13.96
C ALA A 52 8.32 -28.80 -13.77
N PHE A 53 9.14 -29.02 -12.72
CA PHE A 53 10.28 -28.17 -12.36
C PHE A 53 11.21 -27.79 -13.54
N PRO A 54 11.61 -28.69 -14.45
CA PRO A 54 12.47 -28.31 -15.58
C PRO A 54 11.80 -27.36 -16.59
N ILE A 55 10.48 -27.35 -16.68
CA ILE A 55 9.69 -26.46 -17.55
C ILE A 55 9.47 -25.11 -16.85
N ASP A 56 9.08 -25.17 -15.58
CA ASP A 56 8.80 -23.99 -14.77
C ASP A 56 10.08 -23.19 -14.48
N LEU A 57 11.21 -23.85 -14.21
CA LEU A 57 12.50 -23.19 -14.00
C LEU A 57 12.99 -22.50 -15.28
N LYS A 58 12.86 -23.14 -16.45
CA LYS A 58 13.17 -22.51 -17.75
C LYS A 58 12.28 -21.30 -18.02
N SER A 59 11.04 -21.31 -17.54
CA SER A 59 10.11 -20.19 -17.68
C SER A 59 10.47 -19.06 -16.72
N TRP A 60 10.80 -19.39 -15.48
CA TRP A 60 11.26 -18.46 -14.45
C TRP A 60 12.60 -17.78 -14.79
N CYS A 61 13.58 -18.52 -15.33
CA CYS A 61 14.84 -17.93 -15.81
C CYS A 61 14.64 -17.00 -17.03
N LYS A 62 13.55 -17.16 -17.81
CA LYS A 62 13.22 -16.23 -18.91
C LYS A 62 12.50 -14.96 -18.44
N SER A 63 11.73 -15.04 -17.36
CA SER A 63 11.01 -13.89 -16.79
C SER A 63 11.83 -13.11 -15.76
N THR A 64 12.90 -13.70 -15.22
CA THR A 64 13.85 -13.07 -14.31
C THR A 64 15.19 -12.75 -14.99
N SER A 65 16.09 -12.06 -14.27
CA SER A 65 17.47 -11.82 -14.71
C SER A 65 18.43 -12.95 -14.33
N ALA A 66 17.92 -14.17 -14.13
CA ALA A 66 18.71 -15.33 -13.72
C ALA A 66 19.05 -16.22 -14.93
N GLU A 67 20.32 -16.58 -15.09
CA GLU A 67 20.80 -17.38 -16.21
C GLU A 67 20.81 -18.87 -15.83
N LEU A 68 20.08 -19.70 -16.57
CA LEU A 68 20.11 -21.15 -16.40
C LEU A 68 21.39 -21.73 -17.04
N LEU A 69 22.28 -22.30 -16.24
CA LEU A 69 23.55 -22.89 -16.70
C LEU A 69 23.39 -24.36 -17.09
N SER A 70 22.69 -25.15 -16.27
CA SER A 70 22.43 -26.56 -16.55
C SER A 70 21.17 -27.07 -15.83
N ILE A 71 20.60 -28.15 -16.37
CA ILE A 71 19.68 -29.05 -15.67
C ILE A 71 20.11 -30.48 -16.02
N GLU A 72 20.38 -31.29 -15.01
CA GLU A 72 20.67 -32.71 -15.14
C GLU A 72 19.58 -33.51 -14.42
N GLU A 73 19.22 -34.69 -14.94
CA GLU A 73 18.35 -35.65 -14.26
C GLU A 73 19.23 -36.77 -13.68
N ARG A 74 19.09 -37.05 -12.38
CA ARG A 74 19.82 -38.09 -11.64
C ARG A 74 18.91 -38.68 -10.57
N ASP A 75 18.85 -40.00 -10.47
CA ASP A 75 18.18 -40.72 -9.37
C ASP A 75 16.73 -40.25 -9.08
N GLN A 76 15.95 -40.03 -10.15
CA GLN A 76 14.56 -39.52 -10.12
C GLN A 76 14.39 -38.06 -9.62
N ALA A 77 15.48 -37.31 -9.54
CA ALA A 77 15.50 -35.89 -9.23
C ALA A 77 16.21 -35.07 -10.33
N PHE A 78 15.88 -33.79 -10.40
CA PHE A 78 16.57 -32.80 -11.23
C PHE A 78 17.54 -32.00 -10.38
N ARG A 79 18.78 -31.87 -10.86
CA ARG A 79 19.80 -30.97 -10.33
C ARG A 79 20.00 -29.84 -11.33
N ALA A 80 19.60 -28.63 -10.97
CA ALA A 80 19.74 -27.44 -11.79
C ALA A 80 20.80 -26.48 -11.22
N LEU A 81 21.56 -25.84 -12.10
CA LEU A 81 22.49 -24.78 -11.73
C LEU A 81 22.09 -23.47 -12.41
N VAL A 82 21.90 -22.42 -11.61
CA VAL A 82 21.44 -21.10 -12.04
C VAL A 82 22.43 -20.05 -11.57
N ARG A 83 22.81 -19.11 -12.44
CA ARG A 83 23.58 -17.92 -12.07
C ARG A 83 22.62 -16.77 -11.75
N VAL A 84 22.70 -16.25 -10.54
CA VAL A 84 22.01 -15.03 -10.12
C VAL A 84 22.97 -13.87 -10.28
N ALA A 85 22.67 -12.95 -11.21
CA ALA A 85 23.44 -11.73 -11.37
C ALA A 85 23.33 -10.85 -10.10
N ARG A 86 24.45 -10.27 -9.67
CA ARG A 86 24.44 -9.26 -8.60
C ARG A 86 23.63 -8.05 -9.05
N SER A 87 22.60 -7.68 -8.29
CA SER A 87 21.76 -6.53 -8.66
C SER A 87 22.47 -5.21 -8.35
N SER A 88 22.85 -4.48 -9.40
CA SER A 88 23.29 -3.08 -9.33
C SER A 88 22.13 -2.15 -9.71
N GLY A 89 21.11 -2.10 -8.85
CA GLY A 89 19.90 -1.29 -9.03
C GLY A 89 18.65 -2.10 -9.40
N PRO A 90 17.47 -1.44 -9.50
CA PRO A 90 16.21 -2.10 -9.81
C PRO A 90 16.20 -2.68 -11.24
N PRO A 91 15.52 -3.81 -11.48
CA PRO A 91 15.44 -4.41 -12.80
C PRO A 91 14.72 -3.49 -13.79
N SER A 92 15.25 -3.41 -15.01
CA SER A 92 14.68 -2.62 -16.09
C SER A 92 13.36 -3.21 -16.56
N SER A 93 12.33 -2.37 -16.69
CA SER A 93 10.96 -2.74 -17.08
C SER A 93 10.79 -3.07 -18.58
N ARG A 94 11.82 -3.66 -19.22
CA ARG A 94 11.82 -4.02 -20.65
C ARG A 94 12.43 -5.39 -20.93
N GLY A 95 11.89 -6.43 -20.27
CA GLY A 95 11.91 -7.78 -20.82
C GLY A 95 10.91 -7.88 -21.98
N ALA A 96 11.39 -8.25 -23.18
CA ALA A 96 10.62 -8.13 -24.42
C ALA A 96 9.49 -9.16 -24.56
N TRP A 97 8.30 -8.84 -24.04
CA TRP A 97 7.07 -9.46 -24.50
C TRP A 97 6.69 -8.83 -25.85
N GLY A 98 6.72 -9.64 -26.91
CA GLY A 98 6.58 -9.17 -28.29
C GLY A 98 5.28 -8.39 -28.52
N SER A 99 5.39 -7.23 -29.17
CA SER A 99 4.25 -6.38 -29.45
C SER A 99 3.25 -7.05 -30.40
N VAL A 100 2.22 -7.69 -29.86
CA VAL A 100 1.03 -8.04 -30.64
C VAL A 100 0.30 -6.74 -30.94
N ARG A 101 0.47 -6.24 -32.18
CA ARG A 101 -0.27 -5.06 -32.64
C ARG A 101 -1.75 -5.42 -32.70
N PRO A 102 -2.66 -4.63 -32.09
CA PRO A 102 -4.08 -4.80 -32.33
C PRO A 102 -4.40 -4.48 -33.79
N SER A 103 -5.11 -5.38 -34.46
CA SER A 103 -5.63 -5.19 -35.82
C SER A 103 -6.62 -4.02 -35.86
N SER A 104 -6.61 -3.24 -36.95
CA SER A 104 -7.52 -2.11 -37.15
C SER A 104 -9.01 -2.54 -37.20
N PRO A 105 -9.94 -1.63 -36.83
CA PRO A 105 -11.33 -1.98 -36.57
C PRO A 105 -12.17 -2.21 -37.83
N GLY A 106 -13.07 -3.19 -37.76
CA GLY A 106 -14.15 -3.39 -38.72
C GLY A 106 -15.29 -2.35 -38.57
N ALA A 107 -16.02 -2.14 -39.65
CA ALA A 107 -17.06 -1.11 -39.82
C ALA A 107 -18.30 -1.29 -38.90
N PRO A 108 -19.14 -0.25 -38.71
CA PRO A 108 -20.07 -0.18 -37.58
C PRO A 108 -21.35 -1.01 -37.79
N ARG A 109 -21.93 -1.48 -36.68
CA ARG A 109 -23.31 -1.98 -36.63
C ARG A 109 -24.17 -1.01 -35.82
N THR A 110 -25.39 -0.78 -36.29
CA THR A 110 -26.34 0.23 -35.81
C THR A 110 -26.82 -0.02 -34.37
N PRO A 111 -27.11 1.03 -33.58
CA PRO A 111 -27.63 0.89 -32.23
C PRO A 111 -29.13 0.53 -32.23
N ALA A 112 -29.54 -0.30 -31.26
CA ALA A 112 -30.94 -0.51 -30.91
C ALA A 112 -31.44 0.63 -29.97
N PRO A 113 -32.75 0.97 -29.99
CA PRO A 113 -33.28 2.07 -29.19
C PRO A 113 -33.32 1.77 -27.69
N PRO A 114 -33.22 2.78 -26.81
CA PRO A 114 -33.26 2.60 -25.36
C PRO A 114 -34.69 2.36 -24.85
N PRO A 115 -34.88 1.56 -23.77
CA PRO A 115 -36.17 1.42 -23.11
C PRO A 115 -36.56 2.70 -22.36
N VAL A 116 -37.87 2.95 -22.31
CA VAL A 116 -38.48 4.13 -21.68
C VAL A 116 -38.23 4.14 -20.17
N ARG A 117 -37.78 5.29 -19.63
CA ARG A 117 -37.65 5.50 -18.18
C ARG A 117 -38.99 5.85 -17.55
N THR A 118 -39.39 5.12 -16.52
CA THR A 118 -40.40 5.60 -15.55
C THR A 118 -39.75 6.52 -14.51
N PRO A 119 -40.46 7.51 -13.96
CA PRO A 119 -39.90 8.39 -12.93
C PRO A 119 -39.83 7.67 -11.57
N VAL A 120 -38.67 7.70 -10.92
CA VAL A 120 -38.53 7.33 -9.50
C VAL A 120 -38.84 8.57 -8.64
N PRO A 121 -39.71 8.49 -7.62
CA PRO A 121 -40.02 9.63 -6.75
C PRO A 121 -38.81 10.02 -5.88
N PRO A 122 -38.67 11.30 -5.49
CA PRO A 122 -37.57 11.75 -4.66
C PRO A 122 -37.69 11.19 -3.22
N PRO A 123 -36.58 10.76 -2.59
CA PRO A 123 -36.61 10.37 -1.19
C PRO A 123 -36.85 11.60 -0.30
N SER A 124 -37.92 11.55 0.49
CA SER A 124 -38.22 12.55 1.50
C SER A 124 -37.57 12.19 2.83
N SER A 125 -36.63 13.01 3.29
CA SER A 125 -36.59 13.60 4.65
C SER A 125 -35.24 14.28 4.89
N ALA A 126 -35.27 15.45 5.54
CA ALA A 126 -34.08 16.28 5.71
C ALA A 126 -33.18 15.77 6.84
N GLY A 127 -31.94 15.42 6.49
CA GLY A 127 -30.81 15.50 7.42
C GLY A 127 -30.35 16.96 7.54
N ALA A 128 -29.90 17.37 8.74
CA ALA A 128 -29.45 18.74 8.99
C ALA A 128 -28.30 19.16 8.05
N PRO A 129 -28.20 20.45 7.67
CA PRO A 129 -27.14 20.93 6.79
C PRO A 129 -25.79 20.90 7.52
N VAL A 130 -24.99 19.85 7.27
CA VAL A 130 -23.55 19.86 7.56
C VAL A 130 -22.92 20.99 6.74
N GLU A 131 -22.14 21.85 7.40
CA GLU A 131 -21.64 23.10 6.81
C GLU A 131 -20.96 22.89 5.45
N ARG A 132 -21.48 23.59 4.45
CA ARG A 132 -20.78 23.77 3.17
C ARG A 132 -19.67 24.79 3.41
N GLY A 133 -18.50 24.32 3.83
CA GLY A 133 -17.29 25.14 3.84
C GLY A 133 -17.06 25.79 2.47
N PRO A 134 -16.33 26.92 2.40
CA PRO A 134 -16.16 27.67 1.15
C PRO A 134 -15.62 26.75 0.05
N VAL A 135 -16.32 26.72 -1.09
CA VAL A 135 -15.92 25.96 -2.27
C VAL A 135 -14.67 26.60 -2.85
N THR A 136 -13.73 25.76 -3.30
CA THR A 136 -12.48 26.17 -3.93
C THR A 136 -12.79 27.15 -5.08
N PRO A 137 -12.22 28.37 -5.11
CA PRO A 137 -12.56 29.37 -6.12
C PRO A 137 -12.38 28.85 -7.55
N GLY A 138 -13.40 28.99 -8.38
CA GLY A 138 -13.40 28.47 -9.76
C GLY A 138 -13.57 26.96 -9.91
N ALA A 139 -13.79 26.21 -8.82
CA ALA A 139 -14.12 24.78 -8.89
C ALA A 139 -15.64 24.55 -8.96
N VAL A 140 -16.05 23.53 -9.73
CA VAL A 140 -17.44 23.03 -9.72
C VAL A 140 -17.58 21.99 -8.62
N LEU A 141 -18.52 22.18 -7.70
CA LEU A 141 -18.80 21.23 -6.61
C LEU A 141 -19.65 20.06 -7.12
N LEU A 142 -19.19 18.83 -6.84
CA LEU A 142 -19.81 17.56 -7.19
C LEU A 142 -20.10 16.78 -5.91
N ASP A 143 -21.38 16.58 -5.59
CA ASP A 143 -21.82 15.90 -4.38
C ASP A 143 -22.25 14.45 -4.70
N TYR A 144 -21.44 13.51 -4.23
CA TYR A 144 -21.61 12.06 -4.40
C TYR A 144 -21.84 11.33 -3.08
N ARG A 145 -22.19 12.05 -2.00
CA ARG A 145 -22.59 11.42 -0.73
C ARG A 145 -23.80 10.52 -0.92
N GLY A 146 -23.84 9.40 -0.20
CA GLY A 146 -24.85 8.35 -0.33
C GLY A 146 -24.70 7.48 -1.58
N ARG A 147 -23.79 7.78 -2.50
CA ARG A 147 -23.47 6.93 -3.66
C ARG A 147 -22.40 5.91 -3.29
N ARG A 148 -22.35 4.80 -4.02
CA ARG A 148 -21.36 3.73 -3.86
C ARG A 148 -20.70 3.42 -5.21
N CYS A 149 -19.50 2.87 -5.17
CA CYS A 149 -18.81 2.29 -6.33
C CYS A 149 -19.81 1.51 -7.21
N PRO A 150 -19.84 1.76 -8.53
CA PRO A 150 -18.90 2.59 -9.31
C PRO A 150 -19.29 4.07 -9.45
N GLU A 151 -20.45 4.51 -8.93
CA GLU A 151 -21.05 5.80 -9.32
C GLU A 151 -20.16 7.03 -9.13
N PRO A 152 -19.48 7.26 -7.98
CA PRO A 152 -18.68 8.47 -7.78
C PRO A 152 -17.61 8.67 -8.85
N ILE A 153 -16.93 7.59 -9.27
CA ILE A 153 -15.91 7.66 -10.34
C ILE A 153 -16.54 7.77 -11.72
N VAL A 154 -17.65 7.09 -11.97
CA VAL A 154 -18.34 7.15 -13.27
C VAL A 154 -18.89 8.56 -13.55
N GLU A 155 -19.49 9.20 -12.55
CA GLU A 155 -19.98 10.57 -12.68
C GLU A 155 -18.83 11.58 -12.70
N LEU A 156 -17.78 11.40 -11.88
CA LEU A 156 -16.57 12.22 -11.96
C LEU A 156 -15.93 12.16 -13.36
N ALA A 157 -15.83 10.96 -13.93
CA ALA A 157 -15.28 10.75 -15.27
C ALA A 157 -16.16 11.35 -16.38
N LYS A 158 -17.45 11.57 -16.16
CA LYS A 158 -18.31 12.34 -17.08
C LYS A 158 -18.08 13.83 -16.91
N ALA A 159 -18.09 14.35 -15.68
CA ALA A 159 -17.85 15.75 -15.37
C ALA A 159 -16.46 16.21 -15.87
N ALA A 160 -15.40 15.44 -15.59
CA ALA A 160 -14.04 15.75 -15.98
C ALA A 160 -13.82 15.81 -17.51
N ARG A 161 -14.66 15.16 -18.32
CA ARG A 161 -14.63 15.27 -19.79
C ARG A 161 -15.23 16.58 -20.33
N GLN A 162 -16.00 17.29 -19.51
CA GLN A 162 -16.69 18.54 -19.87
C GLN A 162 -16.16 19.75 -19.09
N ALA A 163 -15.34 19.50 -18.06
CA ALA A 163 -14.81 20.51 -17.16
C ALA A 163 -13.75 21.40 -17.83
N GLN A 164 -13.93 22.72 -17.67
CA GLN A 164 -12.97 23.74 -18.10
C GLN A 164 -12.04 24.19 -16.96
N GLY A 165 -12.27 23.69 -15.74
CA GLY A 165 -11.58 24.06 -14.51
C GLY A 165 -11.57 22.92 -13.49
N PRO A 166 -11.10 23.16 -12.26
CA PRO A 166 -11.08 22.15 -11.22
C PRO A 166 -12.48 21.68 -10.81
N LEU A 167 -12.56 20.47 -10.26
CA LEU A 167 -13.78 19.86 -9.76
C LEU A 167 -13.60 19.55 -8.27
N GLU A 168 -14.40 20.13 -7.39
CA GLU A 168 -14.38 19.78 -5.97
C GLU A 168 -15.39 18.65 -5.73
N VAL A 169 -14.96 17.54 -5.13
CA VAL A 169 -15.77 16.34 -4.95
C VAL A 169 -16.01 16.06 -3.48
N LEU A 170 -17.26 15.76 -3.12
CA LEU A 170 -17.67 15.21 -1.82
C LEU A 170 -18.13 13.77 -2.00
N ALA A 171 -17.56 12.81 -1.27
CA ALA A 171 -17.96 11.41 -1.31
C ALA A 171 -17.80 10.72 0.05
N ASP A 172 -18.67 9.76 0.36
CA ASP A 172 -18.67 8.97 1.61
C ASP A 172 -18.56 7.45 1.35
N ASP A 173 -18.16 7.07 0.13
CA ASP A 173 -17.85 5.69 -0.25
C ASP A 173 -16.44 5.29 0.21
N PRO A 174 -16.28 4.25 1.05
CA PRO A 174 -14.96 3.82 1.51
C PRO A 174 -14.00 3.38 0.39
N ALA A 175 -14.50 3.03 -0.80
CA ALA A 175 -13.63 2.78 -1.96
C ALA A 175 -13.05 4.06 -2.58
N PHE A 176 -13.72 5.20 -2.41
CA PHE A 176 -13.45 6.43 -3.18
C PHE A 176 -11.98 6.89 -3.16
N PRO A 177 -11.22 6.84 -2.05
CA PRO A 177 -9.82 7.29 -2.06
C PRO A 177 -8.93 6.46 -2.98
N LEU A 178 -9.07 5.13 -2.96
CA LEU A 178 -8.26 4.23 -3.78
C LEU A 178 -8.74 4.20 -5.24
N ASP A 179 -10.06 4.22 -5.44
CA ASP A 179 -10.68 4.30 -6.76
C ASP A 179 -10.37 5.63 -7.46
N LEU A 180 -10.33 6.75 -6.73
CA LEU A 180 -9.91 8.06 -7.25
C LEU A 180 -8.43 8.07 -7.63
N LYS A 181 -7.56 7.52 -6.76
CA LYS A 181 -6.12 7.40 -7.03
C LYS A 181 -5.86 6.61 -8.31
N SER A 182 -6.55 5.48 -8.48
CA SER A 182 -6.46 4.62 -9.67
C SER A 182 -7.05 5.29 -10.92
N TRP A 183 -8.19 5.98 -10.80
CA TRP A 183 -8.76 6.75 -11.91
C TRP A 183 -7.87 7.92 -12.35
N CYS A 184 -7.23 8.63 -11.41
CA CYS A 184 -6.30 9.72 -11.71
C CYS A 184 -5.12 9.21 -12.56
N ARG A 185 -4.50 8.09 -12.18
CA ARG A 185 -3.45 7.43 -12.99
C ARG A 185 -3.92 7.08 -14.40
N SER A 186 -5.09 6.42 -14.51
CA SER A 186 -5.66 6.00 -15.81
C SER A 186 -6.06 7.16 -16.72
N SER A 187 -6.47 8.29 -16.16
CA SER A 187 -6.96 9.46 -16.91
C SER A 187 -5.88 10.52 -17.17
N GLY A 188 -4.80 10.53 -16.38
CA GLY A 188 -3.84 11.63 -16.34
C GLY A 188 -4.36 12.88 -15.61
N ALA A 189 -5.41 12.74 -14.79
CA ALA A 189 -5.86 13.75 -13.85
C ALA A 189 -5.00 13.74 -12.57
N THR A 190 -5.03 14.82 -11.79
CA THR A 190 -4.44 14.87 -10.45
C THR A 190 -5.51 15.24 -9.42
N SER A 191 -5.24 14.98 -8.13
CA SER A 191 -6.18 15.25 -7.05
C SER A 191 -5.47 15.69 -5.77
N GLU A 192 -6.01 16.70 -5.11
CA GLU A 192 -5.52 17.25 -3.85
C GLU A 192 -6.60 17.10 -2.76
N PRO A 193 -6.37 16.35 -1.66
CA PRO A 193 -7.34 16.20 -0.59
C PRO A 193 -7.50 17.52 0.19
N LEU A 194 -8.75 17.82 0.59
CA LEU A 194 -9.10 18.92 1.48
C LEU A 194 -9.48 18.37 2.86
N SER A 195 -9.40 19.22 3.88
CA SER A 195 -9.88 18.87 5.23
C SER A 195 -11.38 18.58 5.22
N SER A 196 -11.77 17.46 5.84
CA SER A 196 -13.16 17.01 5.97
C SER A 196 -13.37 16.22 7.27
N PRO A 197 -14.61 16.12 7.77
CA PRO A 197 -14.96 15.23 8.88
C PRO A 197 -14.67 13.75 8.57
N ALA A 198 -14.45 12.94 9.61
CA ALA A 198 -14.23 11.50 9.48
C ALA A 198 -15.38 10.82 8.70
N GLY A 199 -15.04 9.95 7.75
CA GLY A 199 -16.00 9.27 6.87
C GLY A 199 -16.50 10.09 5.67
N LEU A 200 -16.14 11.37 5.56
CA LEU A 200 -16.35 12.18 4.37
C LEU A 200 -15.01 12.48 3.69
N PHE A 201 -14.94 12.24 2.39
CA PHE A 201 -13.81 12.63 1.55
C PHE A 201 -14.17 13.90 0.79
N ARG A 202 -13.37 14.96 0.98
CA ARG A 202 -13.44 16.20 0.20
C ARG A 202 -12.14 16.35 -0.59
N VAL A 203 -12.21 16.47 -1.91
CA VAL A 203 -11.02 16.44 -2.78
C VAL A 203 -11.19 17.40 -3.95
N VAL A 204 -10.16 18.19 -4.28
CA VAL A 204 -10.11 18.94 -5.54
C VAL A 204 -9.44 18.06 -6.60
N VAL A 205 -10.11 17.86 -7.73
CA VAL A 205 -9.65 17.09 -8.88
C VAL A 205 -9.36 18.05 -10.02
N TYR A 206 -8.18 17.90 -10.62
CA TYR A 206 -7.74 18.63 -11.81
C TYR A 206 -7.76 17.66 -13.00
N PRO A 207 -8.74 17.78 -13.92
CA PRO A 207 -8.78 16.99 -15.14
C PRO A 207 -7.50 17.14 -15.98
N LYS A 208 -7.16 16.15 -16.79
CA LYS A 208 -5.96 16.18 -17.64
C LYS A 208 -5.91 17.45 -18.51
N GLY A 209 -4.88 18.26 -18.31
CA GLY A 209 -4.68 19.55 -19.00
C GLY A 209 -5.19 20.78 -18.25
N VAL A 210 -5.97 20.61 -17.19
CA VAL A 210 -6.30 21.65 -16.22
C VAL A 210 -5.16 21.71 -15.19
N SER A 211 -4.60 22.89 -14.95
CA SER A 211 -3.51 23.09 -13.99
C SER A 211 -3.81 24.18 -12.98
N ARG A 212 -3.29 24.00 -11.76
CA ARG A 212 -3.29 24.97 -10.66
C ARG A 212 -2.62 26.30 -11.05
N THR A 213 -1.70 26.31 -12.01
CA THR A 213 -0.93 27.50 -12.43
C THR A 213 -1.73 28.62 -13.11
N ASN A 214 -3.00 28.41 -13.47
CA ASN A 214 -3.87 29.49 -13.99
C ASN A 214 -4.63 30.28 -12.91
N MET A 215 -4.45 29.95 -11.62
CA MET A 215 -4.84 30.85 -10.55
C MET A 215 -3.86 32.03 -10.45
N LYS A 216 -4.11 33.10 -11.20
CA LYS A 216 -3.63 34.42 -10.78
C LYS A 216 -4.22 34.68 -9.40
N ALA A 217 -3.35 34.69 -8.38
CA ALA A 217 -3.69 35.27 -7.10
C ALA A 217 -3.91 36.76 -7.29
N THR A 218 -5.17 37.15 -7.53
CA THR A 218 -5.57 38.56 -7.46
C THR A 218 -5.46 38.97 -5.99
N LEU A 219 -4.29 39.50 -5.64
CA LEU A 219 -4.14 40.34 -4.46
C LEU A 219 -5.11 41.52 -4.63
N VAL A 220 -6.27 41.42 -4.00
CA VAL A 220 -7.14 42.57 -3.78
C VAL A 220 -6.39 43.49 -2.83
N PRO A 221 -6.04 44.73 -3.23
CA PRO A 221 -5.35 45.65 -2.34
C PRO A 221 -6.22 45.91 -1.11
N GLY A 222 -5.63 45.88 0.08
CA GLY A 222 -6.35 46.09 1.33
C GLY A 222 -7.05 47.45 1.36
N GLY A 223 -8.34 47.47 1.70
CA GLY A 223 -9.16 48.68 1.71
C GLY A 223 -10.23 48.65 2.79
N ALA A 224 -10.01 49.45 3.83
CA ALA A 224 -10.94 49.85 4.90
C ALA A 224 -11.49 48.76 5.86
N ALA A 225 -11.46 49.10 7.15
CA ALA A 225 -12.08 48.32 8.21
C ALA A 225 -13.62 48.43 8.15
N ILE A 226 -14.30 47.34 8.53
CA ILE A 226 -15.76 47.34 8.73
C ILE A 226 -16.03 47.38 10.24
N SER A 227 -16.96 48.25 10.61
CA SER A 227 -17.35 48.61 11.98
C SER A 227 -17.99 47.49 12.80
N GLU A 228 -17.85 47.58 14.12
CA GLU A 228 -18.39 46.65 15.12
C GLU A 228 -19.94 46.59 15.16
N PRO A 229 -20.53 45.47 15.62
CA PRO A 229 -21.96 45.36 15.92
C PRO A 229 -22.31 46.00 17.28
N PRO A 230 -23.59 46.37 17.52
CA PRO A 230 -24.00 47.06 18.74
C PRO A 230 -24.03 46.15 19.98
N PRO A 231 -23.82 46.70 21.20
CA PRO A 231 -23.63 45.90 22.41
C PRO A 231 -24.93 45.54 23.14
N GLU A 232 -24.96 44.33 23.71
CA GLU A 232 -25.98 43.90 24.68
C GLU A 232 -25.46 44.09 26.13
N ALA A 233 -26.34 44.46 27.06
CA ALA A 233 -25.96 45.11 28.32
C ALA A 233 -25.30 44.17 29.36
N GLN A 234 -24.17 44.60 29.94
CA GLN A 234 -23.50 43.93 31.06
C GLN A 234 -23.74 44.65 32.40
N ARG A 235 -23.83 43.88 33.50
CA ARG A 235 -23.90 44.40 34.88
C ARG A 235 -22.50 44.73 35.44
N PRO A 236 -22.38 45.62 36.45
CA PRO A 236 -21.09 46.16 36.89
C PRO A 236 -20.31 45.24 37.85
N LEU A 237 -18.98 45.31 37.78
CA LEU A 237 -18.03 44.83 38.80
C LEU A 237 -17.41 46.02 39.57
N PRO A 238 -16.93 45.83 40.80
CA PRO A 238 -16.46 46.92 41.68
C PRO A 238 -15.00 47.38 41.37
N PRO A 239 -14.60 48.59 41.83
CA PRO A 239 -13.36 49.25 41.40
C PRO A 239 -12.10 48.88 42.21
N PRO A 240 -10.89 49.12 41.65
CA PRO A 240 -9.60 48.87 42.31
C PRO A 240 -9.09 50.06 43.16
N PRO A 241 -8.14 49.83 44.10
CA PRO A 241 -7.50 50.87 44.91
C PRO A 241 -6.29 51.57 44.23
N PRO A 242 -5.87 52.76 44.69
CA PRO A 242 -4.81 53.60 44.08
C PRO A 242 -3.38 53.33 44.62
N ALA A 243 -2.37 54.01 44.05
CA ALA A 243 -0.94 53.64 44.13
C ALA A 243 0.00 54.60 44.92
N ALA A 244 1.06 54.00 45.51
CA ALA A 244 2.44 54.47 45.83
C ALA A 244 2.70 55.85 46.50
N PRO A 245 3.67 55.95 47.46
CA PRO A 245 5.08 56.29 47.13
C PRO A 245 6.15 55.65 48.10
N PRO A 246 7.36 56.20 48.35
CA PRO A 246 8.63 55.96 47.62
C PRO A 246 9.77 55.26 48.45
N GLN A 247 10.96 55.09 47.84
CA GLN A 247 12.12 54.30 48.35
C GLN A 247 12.96 54.97 49.48
N PRO A 248 13.87 54.20 50.16
CA PRO A 248 15.32 54.43 49.92
C PRO A 248 16.34 53.26 50.16
N VAL A 249 17.37 53.21 49.28
CA VAL A 249 18.84 53.13 49.57
C VAL A 249 19.57 51.82 50.05
N ALA A 250 20.72 51.58 49.38
CA ALA A 250 21.99 50.90 49.78
C ALA A 250 22.27 49.37 49.55
N GLN A 251 23.54 49.11 49.22
CA GLN A 251 24.27 47.84 48.98
C GLN A 251 25.18 47.53 50.22
N PRO A 252 26.22 46.64 50.22
CA PRO A 252 26.70 45.63 49.25
C PRO A 252 27.15 44.25 49.85
N ALA A 253 27.71 43.38 48.98
CA ALA A 253 28.49 42.15 49.27
C ALA A 253 27.72 40.93 49.86
N SER A 254 28.10 39.67 49.61
CA SER A 254 29.38 39.13 49.13
C SER A 254 29.26 37.94 48.12
N GLN A 255 30.28 37.83 47.27
CA GLN A 255 30.63 36.71 46.38
C GLN A 255 31.59 35.71 47.10
N PRO A 256 32.15 34.66 46.45
CA PRO A 256 31.62 33.57 45.59
C PRO A 256 32.16 32.21 46.16
N PRO A 257 32.62 31.14 45.43
CA PRO A 257 32.49 30.68 44.02
C PRO A 257 31.96 29.21 43.96
N MET A 258 32.26 28.27 43.03
CA MET A 258 33.18 28.13 41.87
C MET A 258 32.64 27.06 40.87
N HIS A 259 32.89 27.24 39.56
CA HIS A 259 33.22 26.12 38.64
C HIS A 259 32.41 26.07 37.30
N ALA A 260 32.80 26.59 36.13
CA ALA A 260 33.81 25.98 35.26
C ALA A 260 33.24 25.48 33.90
N LEU A 261 32.92 26.41 32.99
CA LEU A 261 32.90 26.15 31.55
C LEU A 261 34.35 25.94 31.07
N GLN A 262 34.69 24.83 30.42
CA GLN A 262 36.02 24.65 29.83
C GLN A 262 35.95 24.04 28.43
N VAL A 263 36.47 24.80 27.46
CA VAL A 263 36.81 24.33 26.12
C VAL A 263 38.16 23.63 26.22
N LEU A 264 38.26 22.40 25.74
CA LEU A 264 39.55 21.79 25.36
C LEU A 264 39.46 21.17 23.98
N SER A 265 40.30 21.71 23.10
CA SER A 265 40.70 21.08 21.85
C SER A 265 41.81 20.08 22.15
N SER A 266 41.59 18.81 21.81
CA SER A 266 42.66 17.88 21.47
C SER A 266 42.11 16.77 20.57
N ALA A 267 42.68 16.64 19.38
CA ALA A 267 42.29 15.58 18.46
C ALA A 267 42.78 14.22 18.97
N SER A 268 41.88 13.25 19.03
CA SER A 268 42.21 11.83 19.05
C SER A 268 41.21 11.11 18.15
N LEU A 269 41.69 10.49 17.07
CA LEU A 269 40.84 9.70 16.18
C LEU A 269 40.43 8.41 16.89
N ALA A 270 39.26 8.43 17.53
CA ALA A 270 38.51 7.24 17.86
C ALA A 270 37.47 6.99 16.76
N SER A 271 37.51 5.80 16.14
CA SER A 271 36.49 5.39 15.16
C SER A 271 35.10 5.41 15.82
N PRO A 272 34.06 5.92 15.14
CA PRO A 272 32.72 5.97 15.71
C PRO A 272 32.17 4.57 15.95
N LYS A 273 31.45 4.39 17.06
CA LYS A 273 30.64 3.19 17.31
C LYS A 273 29.44 3.17 16.34
N PRO A 274 28.84 1.99 16.05
CA PRO A 274 27.81 1.87 15.01
C PRO A 274 26.52 2.68 15.22
N ASP A 275 26.25 3.17 16.44
CA ASP A 275 24.92 3.56 16.88
C ASP A 275 24.65 5.08 16.97
N ASP A 276 25.66 5.93 16.76
CA ASP A 276 25.55 7.40 16.87
C ASP A 276 25.64 8.10 15.50
N PHE A 277 24.55 8.06 14.74
CA PHE A 277 24.34 8.97 13.61
C PHE A 277 24.01 10.38 14.12
N THR A 278 24.78 11.39 13.69
CA THR A 278 24.56 12.80 14.06
C THR A 278 24.02 13.61 12.87
N PHE A 279 22.92 14.32 13.09
CA PHE A 279 22.36 15.24 12.10
C PHE A 279 23.31 16.43 11.86
N ALA A 280 23.26 17.02 10.66
CA ALA A 280 24.16 18.10 10.27
C ALA A 280 24.09 19.28 11.26
N PRO A 281 25.24 19.91 11.63
CA PRO A 281 25.26 21.00 12.61
C PRO A 281 24.29 22.13 12.28
N GLY A 282 23.45 22.51 13.26
CA GLY A 282 22.40 23.52 13.10
C GLY A 282 21.05 22.98 12.62
N THR A 283 20.93 21.69 12.29
CA THR A 283 19.62 21.05 12.07
C THR A 283 18.88 20.97 13.41
N PRO A 284 17.62 21.42 13.53
CA PRO A 284 16.82 21.18 14.74
C PRO A 284 16.57 19.68 14.88
N THR A 285 16.87 19.09 16.03
CA THR A 285 16.73 17.64 16.26
C THR A 285 15.75 17.31 17.37
N ALA A 286 14.98 16.24 17.20
CA ALA A 286 14.13 15.65 18.23
C ALA A 286 14.32 14.13 18.31
N LYS A 287 14.21 13.56 19.50
CA LYS A 287 14.17 12.11 19.72
C LYS A 287 12.82 11.73 20.31
N LEU A 288 12.11 10.83 19.65
CA LEU A 288 10.75 10.42 19.97
C LEU A 288 10.75 8.92 20.21
N ASP A 289 10.53 8.51 21.47
CA ASP A 289 10.45 7.11 21.86
C ASP A 289 8.99 6.67 21.95
N LEU A 290 8.57 5.89 20.96
CA LEU A 290 7.21 5.40 20.78
C LEU A 290 7.08 3.91 21.15
N ARG A 291 8.17 3.27 21.63
CA ARG A 291 8.20 1.81 21.91
C ARG A 291 7.19 1.35 22.97
N THR A 292 6.72 2.26 23.81
CA THR A 292 5.71 2.00 24.84
C THR A 292 4.27 2.25 24.38
N LEU A 293 4.06 2.70 23.13
CA LEU A 293 2.71 2.89 22.60
C LEU A 293 2.02 1.55 22.28
N PRO A 294 0.68 1.48 22.42
CA PRO A 294 -0.12 0.46 21.77
C PRO A 294 0.11 0.49 20.25
N ALA A 295 0.22 -0.69 19.62
CA ALA A 295 0.42 -0.82 18.17
C ALA A 295 -0.72 -0.19 17.32
N ASP A 296 -1.86 0.10 17.96
CA ASP A 296 -3.04 0.71 17.35
C ASP A 296 -2.90 2.24 17.23
N SER A 297 -2.19 2.89 18.17
CA SER A 297 -2.03 4.34 18.26
C SER A 297 -0.85 4.90 17.47
N LEU A 298 0.02 4.03 16.92
CA LEU A 298 1.24 4.44 16.23
C LEU A 298 0.94 5.36 15.03
N ASP A 299 -0.07 5.05 14.22
CA ASP A 299 -0.37 5.83 13.02
C ASP A 299 -0.88 7.25 13.35
N GLU A 300 -1.56 7.43 14.49
CA GLU A 300 -2.02 8.74 14.99
C GLU A 300 -0.84 9.59 15.47
N GLU A 301 0.09 8.99 16.21
CA GLU A 301 1.31 9.66 16.68
C GLU A 301 2.25 10.01 15.52
N LEU A 302 2.42 9.11 14.54
CA LEU A 302 3.12 9.41 13.30
C LEU A 302 2.44 10.58 12.53
N ALA A 303 1.12 10.63 12.48
CA ALA A 303 0.38 11.74 11.87
C ALA A 303 0.52 13.07 12.64
N GLN A 304 0.77 13.04 13.95
CA GLN A 304 1.12 14.23 14.74
C GLN A 304 2.58 14.66 14.49
N ILE A 305 3.52 13.72 14.47
CA ILE A 305 4.95 13.96 14.19
C ILE A 305 5.13 14.59 12.81
N GLY A 306 4.34 14.19 11.81
CA GLY A 306 4.35 14.77 10.46
C GLY A 306 3.92 16.24 10.39
N ARG A 307 3.36 16.80 11.47
CA ARG A 307 3.00 18.23 11.60
C ARG A 307 4.09 19.09 12.24
N LEU A 308 5.16 18.47 12.74
CA LEU A 308 6.33 19.19 13.25
C LEU A 308 7.04 19.94 12.11
N ARG A 309 7.89 20.91 12.49
CA ARG A 309 8.55 21.82 11.54
C ARG A 309 9.36 21.05 10.48
N GLN A 310 9.11 21.34 9.20
CA GLN A 310 9.91 20.79 8.10
C GLN A 310 11.39 21.20 8.25
N GLY A 311 12.30 20.29 7.90
CA GLY A 311 13.73 20.40 8.14
C GLY A 311 14.19 19.94 9.53
N THR A 312 13.28 19.54 10.43
CA THR A 312 13.64 18.91 11.72
C THR A 312 14.10 17.47 11.50
N GLY A 313 15.29 17.14 12.03
CA GLY A 313 15.80 15.79 12.15
C GLY A 313 15.13 15.05 13.31
N ILE A 314 14.65 13.84 13.09
CA ILE A 314 13.91 13.05 14.06
C ILE A 314 14.53 11.66 14.17
N THR A 315 14.97 11.31 15.38
CA THR A 315 15.25 9.92 15.77
C THR A 315 13.97 9.34 16.39
N LEU A 316 13.34 8.44 15.66
CA LEU A 316 12.11 7.75 16.01
C LEU A 316 12.45 6.34 16.51
N LEU A 317 11.96 5.94 17.68
CA LEU A 317 12.04 4.55 18.18
C LEU A 317 10.63 3.98 18.20
N VAL A 318 10.28 3.08 17.29
CA VAL A 318 8.93 2.49 17.18
C VAL A 318 8.84 1.11 17.83
N PRO A 319 7.63 0.65 18.23
CA PRO A 319 7.44 -0.71 18.72
C PRO A 319 7.95 -1.78 17.75
N GLU A 320 8.42 -2.89 18.30
CA GLU A 320 8.93 -4.03 17.54
C GLU A 320 7.88 -4.57 16.55
N GLY A 321 8.29 -4.84 15.30
CA GLY A 321 7.40 -5.27 14.23
C GLY A 321 6.54 -4.15 13.61
N SER A 322 6.68 -2.90 14.04
CA SER A 322 5.98 -1.75 13.46
C SER A 322 6.85 -0.86 12.57
N ASP A 323 8.12 -1.24 12.37
CA ASP A 323 9.11 -0.58 11.53
C ASP A 323 8.63 -0.41 10.07
N GLN A 324 8.01 -1.42 9.46
CA GLN A 324 7.45 -1.29 8.11
C GLN A 324 6.33 -0.23 8.01
N ARG A 325 5.50 -0.06 9.05
CA ARG A 325 4.47 1.00 9.08
C ARG A 325 5.11 2.39 9.17
N ALA A 326 6.13 2.54 10.01
CA ALA A 326 6.89 3.79 10.15
C ALA A 326 7.65 4.16 8.86
N LEU A 327 8.29 3.19 8.20
CA LEU A 327 8.96 3.36 6.90
C LEU A 327 7.97 3.75 5.79
N ARG A 328 6.79 3.11 5.75
CA ARG A 328 5.69 3.47 4.84
C ARG A 328 5.21 4.90 5.09
N TRP A 329 5.04 5.30 6.34
CA TRP A 329 4.65 6.66 6.72
C TRP A 329 5.70 7.70 6.28
N CYS A 330 7.00 7.46 6.53
CA CYS A 330 8.09 8.35 6.10
C CYS A 330 8.03 8.59 4.59
N THR A 331 7.93 7.51 3.82
CA THR A 331 7.92 7.53 2.35
C THR A 331 6.66 8.23 1.82
N THR A 332 5.50 7.95 2.41
CA THR A 332 4.20 8.48 1.99
C THR A 332 4.09 10.00 2.22
N ASN A 333 4.71 10.52 3.28
CA ASN A 333 4.67 11.94 3.64
C ASN A 333 5.91 12.73 3.16
N GLY A 334 6.73 12.16 2.27
CA GLY A 334 7.90 12.82 1.69
C GLY A 334 8.96 13.21 2.73
N HIS A 335 9.11 12.40 3.78
CA HIS A 335 10.15 12.58 4.79
C HIS A 335 11.43 11.86 4.34
N GLU A 336 12.57 12.49 4.56
CA GLU A 336 13.87 12.02 4.09
C GLU A 336 14.48 11.07 5.14
N LEU A 337 14.34 9.77 4.95
CA LEU A 337 14.98 8.77 5.80
C LEU A 337 16.51 8.86 5.65
N ARG A 338 17.23 8.94 6.78
CA ARG A 338 18.70 9.02 6.85
C ARG A 338 19.33 7.71 7.29
N SER A 339 18.74 7.01 8.26
CA SER A 339 19.19 5.69 8.71
C SER A 339 18.04 4.84 9.27
N TYR A 340 18.19 3.53 9.20
CA TYR A 340 17.31 2.55 9.84
C TYR A 340 18.17 1.49 10.55
N GLY A 341 17.99 1.33 11.86
CA GLY A 341 18.82 0.48 12.73
C GLY A 341 18.32 -0.96 12.92
N GLY A 342 17.41 -1.45 12.06
CA GLY A 342 16.91 -2.84 12.08
C GLY A 342 16.05 -3.24 13.29
N THR A 343 15.93 -2.37 14.30
CA THR A 343 15.38 -2.66 15.65
C THR A 343 14.31 -1.63 16.06
N GLY A 344 13.55 -1.13 15.07
CA GLY A 344 12.56 -0.07 15.29
C GLY A 344 13.15 1.34 15.42
N ARG A 345 14.48 1.55 15.32
CA ARG A 345 15.08 2.88 15.22
C ARG A 345 15.11 3.38 13.78
N LEU A 346 14.46 4.52 13.51
CA LEU A 346 14.54 5.27 12.25
C LEU A 346 15.09 6.67 12.56
N ASP A 347 16.06 7.16 11.78
CA ASP A 347 16.46 8.58 11.80
C ASP A 347 16.05 9.21 10.45
N LEU A 348 15.30 10.32 10.48
CA LEU A 348 14.68 10.95 9.31
C LEU A 348 14.70 12.48 9.38
N ILE A 349 14.49 13.19 8.27
CA ILE A 349 14.30 14.65 8.23
C ILE A 349 12.92 14.97 7.65
N LEU A 350 12.10 15.73 8.37
CA LEU A 350 10.73 16.03 7.95
C LEU A 350 10.66 16.92 6.71
N GLY A 351 9.92 16.48 5.69
CA GLY A 351 9.45 17.29 4.56
C GLY A 351 10.52 17.95 3.68
N LYS A 352 11.79 17.53 3.75
CA LYS A 352 12.86 18.11 2.93
C LYS A 352 13.21 17.21 1.76
N ARG A 353 12.56 17.41 0.62
CA ARG A 353 13.03 16.88 -0.67
C ARG A 353 13.86 17.97 -1.36
N SER A 354 15.19 17.84 -1.33
CA SER A 354 16.07 18.71 -2.13
C SER A 354 16.04 18.24 -3.58
N GLU A 355 15.80 19.14 -4.54
CA GLU A 355 15.82 18.84 -5.99
C GLU A 355 17.24 18.58 -6.54
N SER A 356 18.25 18.47 -5.67
CA SER A 356 19.66 18.35 -6.05
C SER A 356 20.48 17.47 -5.10
N GLN A 357 20.44 16.15 -5.30
CA GLN A 357 21.59 15.25 -5.12
C GLN A 357 21.34 13.87 -5.79
N PRO A 358 22.38 13.16 -6.26
CA PRO A 358 22.25 11.86 -6.91
C PRO A 358 22.16 10.71 -5.89
N ASP A 359 21.77 9.51 -6.34
CA ASP A 359 21.70 8.29 -5.53
C ASP A 359 23.01 7.98 -4.81
N ILE A 360 23.02 8.09 -3.48
CA ILE A 360 24.12 7.62 -2.64
C ILE A 360 23.78 6.23 -2.11
N SER A 361 24.35 5.23 -2.79
CA SER A 361 24.42 3.85 -2.33
C SER A 361 25.31 3.72 -1.09
N THR A 362 24.74 3.27 0.04
CA THR A 362 25.48 2.42 0.99
C THR A 362 24.57 1.39 1.68
N SER A 363 24.80 0.11 1.35
CA SER A 363 24.60 -1.10 2.17
C SER A 363 23.41 -1.20 3.15
N GLN A 364 22.27 -1.73 2.67
CA GLN A 364 21.76 -3.08 3.03
C GLN A 364 20.28 -3.21 2.60
N ALA A 365 19.97 -4.21 1.76
CA ALA A 365 18.66 -4.87 1.58
C ALA A 365 17.36 -4.03 1.59
N ILE A 366 17.37 -2.74 1.24
CA ILE A 366 16.13 -2.01 0.93
C ILE A 366 15.72 -2.43 -0.49
N VAL A 367 14.68 -3.25 -0.58
CA VAL A 367 13.98 -3.54 -1.85
C VAL A 367 13.58 -2.20 -2.46
N PRO A 368 14.02 -1.85 -3.68
CA PRO A 368 13.68 -0.57 -4.27
C PRO A 368 12.16 -0.47 -4.41
N VAL A 369 11.56 0.53 -3.76
CA VAL A 369 10.12 0.79 -3.78
C VAL A 369 9.73 1.19 -5.20
N ARG A 370 9.32 0.21 -6.01
CA ARG A 370 8.89 0.44 -7.40
C ARG A 370 7.57 1.20 -7.38
N VAL A 371 7.48 2.23 -8.23
CA VAL A 371 6.40 3.24 -8.29
C VAL A 371 5.00 2.63 -8.11
N GLU A 372 4.20 3.17 -7.19
CA GLU A 372 2.82 2.71 -6.96
C GLU A 372 1.94 2.85 -8.23
N GLY A 373 1.37 1.75 -8.74
CA GLY A 373 0.16 1.81 -9.57
C GLY A 373 0.10 0.81 -10.72
N GLU A 374 1.22 0.56 -11.39
CA GLU A 374 1.24 -0.46 -12.44
C GLU A 374 1.35 -1.85 -11.81
N TYR A 375 0.60 -2.80 -12.36
CA TYR A 375 0.72 -4.22 -12.04
C TYR A 375 1.16 -4.95 -13.29
N ASP A 376 1.87 -6.04 -13.10
CA ASP A 376 2.25 -6.95 -14.18
C ASP A 376 1.22 -8.10 -14.27
N CYS A 377 0.54 -8.41 -13.15
CA CYS A 377 -0.50 -9.42 -13.02
C CYS A 377 -1.71 -8.88 -12.23
N ALA A 378 -2.93 -9.02 -12.78
CA ALA A 378 -4.17 -8.61 -12.13
C ALA A 378 -5.19 -9.77 -12.14
N LEU A 379 -5.55 -10.27 -10.96
CA LEU A 379 -6.47 -11.39 -10.80
C LEU A 379 -7.80 -10.92 -10.21
N LEU A 380 -8.92 -11.28 -10.85
CA LEU A 380 -10.27 -11.03 -10.34
C LEU A 380 -10.85 -12.33 -9.78
N VAL A 381 -11.01 -12.42 -8.46
CA VAL A 381 -11.58 -13.61 -7.80
C VAL A 381 -13.04 -13.36 -7.48
N MET A 382 -13.92 -14.03 -8.22
CA MET A 382 -15.38 -13.94 -8.14
C MET A 382 -16.00 -15.16 -7.45
N HIS A 383 -15.48 -16.36 -7.73
CA HIS A 383 -15.98 -17.61 -7.19
C HIS A 383 -15.30 -17.97 -5.86
N ASN A 384 -15.89 -18.93 -5.13
CA ASN A 384 -15.44 -19.34 -3.80
C ASN A 384 -15.31 -20.88 -3.67
N ASP A 385 -15.18 -21.54 -4.81
CA ASP A 385 -14.95 -22.97 -4.92
C ASP A 385 -13.47 -23.26 -4.65
N LEU A 386 -13.17 -24.30 -3.86
CA LEU A 386 -11.81 -24.59 -3.39
C LEU A 386 -10.82 -24.75 -4.55
N GLU A 387 -11.19 -25.42 -5.64
CA GLU A 387 -10.37 -25.57 -6.84
C GLU A 387 -10.08 -24.24 -7.55
N CYS A 388 -11.06 -23.32 -7.58
CA CYS A 388 -10.92 -21.99 -8.14
C CYS A 388 -9.99 -21.12 -7.27
N LEU A 389 -10.20 -21.12 -5.96
CA LEU A 389 -9.42 -20.35 -5.01
C LEU A 389 -7.96 -20.85 -4.93
N LEU A 390 -7.75 -22.16 -5.02
CA LEU A 390 -6.41 -22.75 -5.19
C LEU A 390 -5.78 -22.26 -6.49
N GLY A 391 -6.48 -22.35 -7.64
CA GLY A 391 -6.00 -21.85 -8.93
C GLY A 391 -5.57 -20.36 -8.88
N ALA A 392 -6.40 -19.50 -8.27
CA ALA A 392 -6.11 -18.09 -8.11
C ALA A 392 -4.84 -17.85 -7.27
N MET A 393 -4.70 -18.52 -6.14
CA MET A 393 -3.54 -18.35 -5.25
C MET A 393 -2.27 -19.00 -5.80
N LEU A 394 -2.37 -20.13 -6.52
CA LEU A 394 -1.25 -20.74 -7.25
C LEU A 394 -0.70 -19.75 -8.29
N VAL A 395 -1.56 -19.20 -9.14
CA VAL A 395 -1.15 -18.21 -10.15
C VAL A 395 -0.61 -16.93 -9.51
N ALA A 396 -1.21 -16.45 -8.42
CA ALA A 396 -0.71 -15.27 -7.71
C ALA A 396 0.72 -15.46 -7.16
N ASN A 397 0.99 -16.62 -6.55
CA ASN A 397 2.32 -16.95 -6.05
C ASN A 397 3.34 -17.13 -7.18
N SER A 398 2.98 -17.87 -8.25
CA SER A 398 3.86 -18.10 -9.40
C SER A 398 4.18 -16.83 -10.18
N ALA A 399 3.23 -15.89 -10.28
CA ALA A 399 3.48 -14.57 -10.86
C ALA A 399 4.44 -13.75 -9.99
N ALA A 400 4.17 -13.68 -8.68
CA ALA A 400 5.03 -12.94 -7.75
C ALA A 400 6.46 -13.48 -7.67
N ALA A 401 6.65 -14.81 -7.72
CA ALA A 401 7.96 -15.45 -7.77
C ALA A 401 8.75 -15.13 -9.05
N GLN A 402 8.05 -14.87 -10.17
CA GLN A 402 8.64 -14.35 -11.41
C GLN A 402 8.91 -12.84 -11.37
N GLY A 403 8.72 -12.19 -10.21
CA GLY A 403 8.97 -10.76 -10.01
C GLY A 403 7.84 -9.84 -10.50
N MET A 404 6.68 -10.41 -10.90
CA MET A 404 5.51 -9.66 -11.34
C MET A 404 4.82 -8.97 -10.15
N ARG A 405 4.54 -7.67 -10.26
CA ARG A 405 3.65 -6.98 -9.32
C ARG A 405 2.24 -7.53 -9.50
N THR A 406 1.77 -8.29 -8.51
CA THR A 406 0.50 -9.00 -8.58
C THR A 406 -0.54 -8.33 -7.69
N MET A 407 -1.71 -8.00 -8.26
CA MET A 407 -2.93 -7.66 -7.53
C MET A 407 -3.89 -8.84 -7.57
N VAL A 408 -4.56 -9.11 -6.44
CA VAL A 408 -5.74 -9.98 -6.38
C VAL A 408 -6.92 -9.17 -5.84
N PHE A 409 -7.96 -9.03 -6.66
CA PHE A 409 -9.19 -8.32 -6.33
C PHE A 409 -10.29 -9.32 -6.00
N PHE A 410 -10.73 -9.33 -4.74
CA PHE A 410 -11.74 -10.23 -4.22
C PHE A 410 -13.12 -9.56 -4.26
N THR A 411 -14.04 -10.18 -5.00
CA THR A 411 -15.39 -9.68 -5.24
C THR A 411 -16.40 -10.82 -5.16
N PHE A 412 -17.68 -10.49 -5.00
CA PHE A 412 -18.77 -11.46 -4.82
C PHE A 412 -18.38 -12.59 -3.85
N TRP A 413 -18.58 -13.86 -4.24
CA TRP A 413 -18.34 -15.00 -3.37
C TRP A 413 -16.87 -15.10 -2.93
N GLY A 414 -15.92 -14.80 -3.81
CA GLY A 414 -14.48 -14.84 -3.52
C GLY A 414 -14.03 -13.97 -2.35
N LEU A 415 -14.80 -12.92 -2.01
CA LEU A 415 -14.61 -12.12 -0.80
C LEU A 415 -14.67 -12.95 0.49
N ASN A 416 -15.39 -14.09 0.50
CA ASN A 416 -15.47 -14.96 1.67
C ASN A 416 -14.13 -15.61 2.05
N LEU A 417 -13.17 -15.68 1.11
CA LEU A 417 -11.82 -16.15 1.41
C LEU A 417 -11.12 -15.28 2.46
N LEU A 418 -11.36 -13.97 2.42
CA LEU A 418 -10.72 -13.00 3.32
C LEU A 418 -11.35 -12.95 4.72
N ARG A 419 -12.44 -13.68 4.98
CA ARG A 419 -13.15 -13.63 6.27
C ARG A 419 -12.35 -14.33 7.37
N GLY A 420 -11.92 -13.56 8.37
CA GLY A 420 -11.05 -14.03 9.45
C GLY A 420 -11.79 -14.80 10.54
N ASP A 421 -11.16 -15.82 11.12
CA ASP A 421 -11.80 -16.72 12.12
C ASP A 421 -12.36 -15.92 13.32
N ARG A 422 -11.67 -14.83 13.71
CA ARG A 422 -12.05 -13.90 14.79
C ARG A 422 -12.35 -12.51 14.23
N PRO A 423 -13.16 -11.68 14.94
CA PRO A 423 -13.39 -10.31 14.50
C PRO A 423 -12.14 -9.44 14.69
N ASN A 424 -11.75 -8.70 13.64
CA ASN A 424 -10.71 -7.69 13.69
C ASN A 424 -11.14 -6.55 14.63
N LEU A 425 -10.52 -6.47 15.82
CA LEU A 425 -10.93 -5.52 16.85
C LEU A 425 -10.71 -4.07 16.45
N ASN A 426 -9.75 -3.82 15.55
CA ASN A 426 -9.29 -2.50 15.12
C ASN A 426 -10.21 -1.86 14.08
N ALA A 427 -11.13 -2.63 13.49
CA ALA A 427 -12.15 -2.12 12.57
C ALA A 427 -13.46 -1.76 13.30
N PRO A 428 -14.15 -0.68 12.89
CA PRO A 428 -15.37 -0.20 13.56
C PRO A 428 -16.51 -1.23 13.55
N LYS A 429 -17.41 -1.13 14.54
CA LYS A 429 -18.63 -1.95 14.59
C LYS A 429 -19.70 -1.35 13.66
N GLU A 430 -19.80 -1.91 12.46
CA GLU A 430 -20.87 -1.59 11.52
C GLU A 430 -22.21 -2.24 11.92
N LYS A 431 -23.33 -1.53 11.72
CA LYS A 431 -24.68 -2.06 11.98
C LYS A 431 -25.18 -2.83 10.77
N ALA A 432 -24.96 -4.15 10.76
CA ALA A 432 -25.55 -5.04 9.76
C ALA A 432 -27.07 -5.21 10.00
N SER A 433 -27.84 -5.29 8.92
CA SER A 433 -29.28 -5.65 8.97
C SER A 433 -29.48 -7.11 9.44
N PHE A 434 -30.67 -7.43 9.95
CA PHE A 434 -31.03 -8.81 10.33
C PHE A 434 -30.86 -9.78 9.16
N MET A 435 -31.37 -9.43 7.96
CA MET A 435 -31.23 -10.28 6.77
C MET A 435 -29.77 -10.43 6.32
N GLN A 436 -28.97 -9.35 6.39
CA GLN A 436 -27.53 -9.42 6.11
C GLN A 436 -26.81 -10.34 7.09
N THR A 437 -27.16 -10.28 8.38
CA THR A 437 -26.58 -11.13 9.42
C THR A 437 -26.91 -12.61 9.18
N MET A 438 -28.15 -12.92 8.82
CA MET A 438 -28.57 -14.28 8.50
C MET A 438 -27.92 -14.81 7.21
N PHE A 439 -27.90 -14.02 6.14
CA PHE A 439 -27.22 -14.37 4.88
C PHE A 439 -25.72 -14.64 5.12
N LYS A 440 -25.07 -13.81 5.92
CA LYS A 440 -23.65 -13.94 6.28
C LYS A 440 -23.31 -15.14 7.15
N TRP A 441 -24.25 -15.63 7.94
CA TRP A 441 -24.09 -16.88 8.68
C TRP A 441 -24.14 -18.11 7.76
N MET A 442 -24.94 -18.04 6.68
CA MET A 442 -25.06 -19.11 5.68
C MET A 442 -23.85 -19.19 4.73
N MET A 443 -23.10 -18.10 4.53
CA MET A 443 -21.96 -18.06 3.60
C MET A 443 -20.68 -18.72 4.17
N PRO A 444 -19.88 -19.41 3.33
CA PRO A 444 -18.57 -19.95 3.71
C PRO A 444 -17.64 -18.90 4.31
N LYS A 445 -16.65 -19.33 5.11
CA LYS A 445 -15.81 -18.43 5.89
C LYS A 445 -14.35 -18.87 5.90
N GLY A 446 -13.48 -18.04 5.32
CA GLY A 446 -12.03 -18.15 5.43
C GLY A 446 -11.43 -19.34 4.65
N PRO A 447 -10.10 -19.42 4.55
CA PRO A 447 -9.42 -20.38 3.66
C PRO A 447 -9.53 -21.85 4.08
N LYS A 448 -9.99 -22.13 5.30
CA LYS A 448 -10.07 -23.50 5.86
C LYS A 448 -11.40 -24.21 5.61
N ARG A 449 -12.44 -23.49 5.16
CA ARG A 449 -13.83 -24.00 5.10
C ARG A 449 -14.47 -23.80 3.73
N GLN A 450 -13.73 -24.17 2.69
CA GLN A 450 -14.17 -24.06 1.31
C GLN A 450 -14.58 -25.44 0.78
N GLY A 451 -15.75 -25.49 0.14
CA GLY A 451 -16.23 -26.68 -0.57
C GLY A 451 -15.66 -26.71 -1.98
N LEU A 452 -15.71 -27.88 -2.62
CA LEU A 452 -15.49 -27.96 -4.07
C LEU A 452 -16.69 -27.36 -4.81
N GLY A 453 -16.45 -26.79 -5.99
CA GLY A 453 -17.50 -26.37 -6.92
C GLY A 453 -18.13 -27.57 -7.64
N GLN A 454 -17.33 -28.60 -7.91
CA GLN A 454 -17.80 -29.87 -8.46
C GLN A 454 -17.54 -31.05 -7.50
N LEU A 455 -18.44 -32.04 -7.50
CA LEU A 455 -18.30 -33.28 -6.72
C LEU A 455 -18.09 -33.08 -5.19
N ASN A 456 -18.61 -32.00 -4.62
CA ASN A 456 -18.41 -31.69 -3.20
C ASN A 456 -19.05 -32.73 -2.24
N PHE A 457 -20.17 -33.35 -2.63
CA PHE A 457 -20.91 -34.35 -1.85
C PHE A 457 -21.05 -33.98 -0.35
N GLY A 458 -21.53 -32.77 -0.06
CA GLY A 458 -21.71 -32.29 1.32
C GLY A 458 -20.40 -32.02 2.10
N GLY A 459 -19.26 -31.88 1.42
CA GLY A 459 -17.93 -31.68 2.01
C GLY A 459 -17.04 -32.93 1.98
N MET A 460 -17.59 -34.09 1.63
CA MET A 460 -16.82 -35.33 1.46
C MET A 460 -15.78 -35.19 0.33
N GLY A 461 -16.14 -34.56 -0.79
CA GLY A 461 -15.23 -34.31 -1.91
C GLY A 461 -14.04 -33.44 -1.52
N ALA A 462 -14.29 -32.31 -0.83
CA ALA A 462 -13.23 -31.43 -0.33
C ALA A 462 -12.29 -32.15 0.66
N THR A 463 -12.84 -33.03 1.51
CA THR A 463 -12.06 -33.85 2.46
C THR A 463 -11.17 -34.87 1.75
N ILE A 464 -11.68 -35.56 0.73
CA ILE A 464 -10.92 -36.50 -0.11
C ILE A 464 -9.82 -35.76 -0.88
N MET A 465 -10.15 -34.64 -1.53
CA MET A 465 -9.17 -33.85 -2.28
C MET A 465 -8.06 -33.33 -1.36
N GLY A 466 -8.40 -32.80 -0.18
CA GLY A 466 -7.41 -32.38 0.83
C GLY A 466 -6.52 -33.53 1.32
N GLY A 467 -7.05 -34.76 1.39
CA GLY A 467 -6.25 -35.95 1.65
C GLY A 467 -5.24 -36.26 0.54
N ILE A 468 -5.69 -36.22 -0.72
CA ILE A 468 -4.84 -36.42 -1.90
C ILE A 468 -3.76 -35.34 -1.99
N MET A 469 -4.10 -34.07 -1.73
CA MET A 469 -3.15 -32.95 -1.71
C MET A 469 -2.05 -33.15 -0.67
N ARG A 470 -2.41 -33.49 0.58
CA ARG A 470 -1.42 -33.78 1.65
C ARG A 470 -0.51 -34.95 1.29
N ASN A 471 -1.07 -36.05 0.77
CA ASN A 471 -0.27 -37.22 0.37
C ASN A 471 0.68 -36.91 -0.81
N LYS A 472 0.43 -35.83 -1.56
CA LYS A 472 1.28 -35.33 -2.64
C LYS A 472 2.09 -34.10 -2.24
N ASN A 473 2.15 -33.71 -0.97
CA ASN A 473 2.83 -32.49 -0.50
C ASN A 473 2.42 -31.20 -1.24
N ILE A 474 1.17 -31.12 -1.72
CA ILE A 474 0.62 -29.91 -2.34
C ILE A 474 0.16 -28.97 -1.22
N GLN A 475 0.59 -27.70 -1.28
CA GLN A 475 0.19 -26.68 -0.31
C GLN A 475 -1.33 -26.48 -0.24
N ASP A 476 -1.82 -26.19 0.96
CA ASP A 476 -3.21 -25.81 1.18
C ASP A 476 -3.45 -24.31 0.95
N LEU A 477 -4.72 -23.93 0.88
CA LEU A 477 -5.13 -22.55 0.62
C LEU A 477 -4.62 -21.53 1.68
N PRO A 478 -4.61 -21.85 3.00
CA PRO A 478 -3.90 -21.05 4.00
C PRO A 478 -2.42 -20.81 3.73
N ALA A 479 -1.66 -21.86 3.36
CA ALA A 479 -0.24 -21.74 3.04
C ALA A 479 0.01 -20.87 1.81
N LEU A 480 -0.77 -21.05 0.74
CA LEU A 480 -0.67 -20.24 -0.48
C LEU A 480 -1.01 -18.77 -0.23
N ILE A 481 -1.99 -18.45 0.62
CA ILE A 481 -2.28 -17.06 1.03
C ILE A 481 -1.09 -16.46 1.81
N LYS A 482 -0.48 -17.23 2.72
CA LYS A 482 0.72 -16.80 3.45
C LYS A 482 1.88 -16.52 2.50
N GLY A 483 2.13 -17.42 1.54
CA GLY A 483 3.15 -17.25 0.50
C GLY A 483 2.90 -16.00 -0.36
N ALA A 484 1.66 -15.71 -0.73
CA ALA A 484 1.31 -14.52 -1.49
C ALA A 484 1.59 -13.23 -0.70
N ARG A 485 1.29 -13.22 0.61
CA ARG A 485 1.61 -12.12 1.53
C ARG A 485 3.12 -11.90 1.67
N GLU A 486 3.89 -12.96 1.92
CA GLU A 486 5.37 -12.92 2.00
C GLU A 486 6.02 -12.41 0.70
N GLN A 487 5.32 -12.52 -0.43
CA GLN A 487 5.76 -12.03 -1.74
C GLN A 487 5.20 -10.65 -2.12
N ASN A 488 4.56 -9.94 -1.18
CA ASN A 488 3.97 -8.60 -1.40
C ASN A 488 2.89 -8.55 -2.51
N VAL A 489 2.16 -9.66 -2.73
CA VAL A 489 0.95 -9.63 -3.56
C VAL A 489 -0.07 -8.70 -2.90
N ARG A 490 -0.64 -7.73 -3.63
CA ARG A 490 -1.61 -6.79 -3.06
C ARG A 490 -3.02 -7.39 -3.10
N PHE A 491 -3.72 -7.43 -1.97
CA PHE A 491 -5.10 -7.88 -1.90
C PHE A 491 -6.05 -6.69 -1.84
N ILE A 492 -7.11 -6.70 -2.65
CA ILE A 492 -8.16 -5.68 -2.62
C ILE A 492 -9.51 -6.35 -2.30
N ALA A 493 -10.20 -5.88 -1.26
CA ALA A 493 -11.58 -6.24 -0.99
C ALA A 493 -12.54 -5.26 -1.68
N CYS A 494 -13.46 -5.79 -2.49
CA CYS A 494 -14.51 -5.03 -3.16
C CYS A 494 -15.54 -4.47 -2.16
N THR A 495 -15.52 -3.15 -1.93
CA THR A 495 -16.43 -2.50 -0.95
C THR A 495 -17.91 -2.65 -1.34
N MET A 496 -18.22 -2.67 -2.63
CA MET A 496 -19.59 -2.91 -3.12
C MET A 496 -20.07 -4.31 -2.76
N SER A 497 -19.23 -5.34 -2.94
CA SER A 497 -19.56 -6.71 -2.52
C SER A 497 -19.69 -6.84 -1.02
N MET A 498 -18.80 -6.19 -0.25
CA MET A 498 -18.91 -6.11 1.22
C MET A 498 -20.28 -5.57 1.66
N ALA A 499 -20.71 -4.43 1.08
CA ALA A 499 -22.00 -3.81 1.39
C ALA A 499 -23.21 -4.69 1.01
N VAL A 500 -23.19 -5.30 -0.18
CA VAL A 500 -24.25 -6.21 -0.65
C VAL A 500 -24.35 -7.45 0.23
N MET A 501 -23.21 -8.04 0.60
CA MET A 501 -23.11 -9.31 1.33
C MET A 501 -23.14 -9.13 2.86
N GLY A 502 -23.16 -7.89 3.36
CA GLY A 502 -23.20 -7.56 4.78
C GLY A 502 -21.91 -7.88 5.53
N ILE A 503 -20.78 -8.02 4.82
CA ILE A 503 -19.46 -8.35 5.38
C ILE A 503 -18.76 -7.04 5.76
N SER A 504 -18.58 -6.80 7.05
CA SER A 504 -17.90 -5.61 7.56
C SER A 504 -16.37 -5.77 7.55
N GLN A 505 -15.62 -4.66 7.60
CA GLN A 505 -14.14 -4.72 7.73
C GLN A 505 -13.70 -5.50 8.99
N ARG A 506 -14.54 -5.46 10.04
CA ARG A 506 -14.38 -6.19 11.30
C ARG A 506 -14.45 -7.72 11.16
N GLU A 507 -14.87 -8.24 10.01
CA GLU A 507 -14.99 -9.68 9.77
C GLU A 507 -13.96 -10.22 8.78
N LEU A 508 -13.12 -9.35 8.24
CA LEU A 508 -11.96 -9.75 7.44
C LEU A 508 -10.77 -10.00 8.38
N GLU A 509 -9.93 -10.96 8.00
CA GLU A 509 -8.64 -11.17 8.65
C GLU A 509 -7.77 -9.91 8.46
N PRO A 510 -7.09 -9.39 9.49
CA PRO A 510 -6.31 -8.15 9.41
C PRO A 510 -4.97 -8.37 8.68
N TYR A 511 -5.05 -8.66 7.38
CA TYR A 511 -3.87 -8.76 6.52
C TYR A 511 -3.30 -7.36 6.24
N ASP A 512 -1.99 -7.24 6.40
CA ASP A 512 -1.16 -6.05 6.15
C ASP A 512 -1.15 -5.58 4.69
N ASN A 513 -1.32 -6.52 3.76
CA ASN A 513 -1.39 -6.31 2.32
C ASN A 513 -2.83 -6.15 1.78
N LEU A 514 -3.85 -6.08 2.66
CA LEU A 514 -5.25 -5.95 2.28
C LEU A 514 -5.70 -4.49 2.30
N GLU A 515 -6.30 -4.04 1.21
CA GLU A 515 -6.89 -2.73 1.07
C GLU A 515 -8.34 -2.79 0.56
N PHE A 516 -9.04 -1.66 0.65
CA PHE A 516 -10.45 -1.54 0.28
C PHE A 516 -10.58 -0.70 -0.98
N GLY A 517 -11.20 -1.27 -2.02
CA GLY A 517 -11.31 -0.64 -3.33
C GLY A 517 -12.62 -0.97 -4.02
N GLY A 518 -12.91 -0.20 -5.05
CA GLY A 518 -14.02 -0.42 -5.96
C GLY A 518 -13.53 -0.94 -7.30
N VAL A 519 -14.44 -1.01 -8.27
CA VAL A 519 -14.12 -1.55 -9.60
C VAL A 519 -13.15 -0.66 -10.38
N ALA A 520 -13.02 0.64 -10.07
CA ALA A 520 -12.06 1.50 -10.75
C ALA A 520 -10.61 1.12 -10.40
N THR A 521 -10.35 0.67 -9.18
CA THR A 521 -9.07 0.08 -8.77
C THR A 521 -8.70 -1.13 -9.64
N PHE A 522 -9.63 -2.07 -9.84
CA PHE A 522 -9.36 -3.25 -10.68
C PHE A 522 -9.20 -2.90 -12.16
N VAL A 523 -10.03 -1.98 -12.68
CA VAL A 523 -9.97 -1.55 -14.09
C VAL A 523 -8.65 -0.83 -14.40
N GLU A 524 -8.07 -0.07 -13.47
CA GLU A 524 -6.72 0.50 -13.65
C GLU A 524 -5.66 -0.62 -13.73
N ALA A 525 -5.69 -1.56 -12.77
CA ALA A 525 -4.73 -2.65 -12.71
C ALA A 525 -4.79 -3.52 -13.97
N GLY A 526 -5.98 -4.00 -14.36
CA GLY A 526 -6.18 -4.85 -15.54
C GLY A 526 -5.97 -4.15 -16.87
N ARG A 527 -6.06 -2.80 -16.92
CA ARG A 527 -5.70 -2.03 -18.12
C ARG A 527 -4.19 -2.01 -18.38
N ASN A 528 -3.40 -2.02 -17.32
CA ASN A 528 -1.94 -1.88 -17.38
C ASN A 528 -1.20 -3.22 -17.30
N ALA A 529 -1.82 -4.25 -16.72
CA ALA A 529 -1.24 -5.58 -16.54
C ALA A 529 -1.20 -6.42 -17.83
N PRO A 530 -0.01 -6.87 -18.29
CA PRO A 530 0.11 -7.84 -19.38
C PRO A 530 -0.64 -9.16 -19.13
N LEU A 531 -0.77 -9.57 -17.87
CA LEU A 531 -1.56 -10.73 -17.47
C LEU A 531 -2.78 -10.30 -16.64
N THR A 532 -3.97 -10.48 -17.19
CA THR A 532 -5.23 -10.29 -16.47
C THR A 532 -6.09 -11.54 -16.58
N LEU A 533 -6.53 -12.10 -15.45
CA LEU A 533 -7.31 -13.34 -15.39
C LEU A 533 -8.50 -13.21 -14.42
N VAL A 534 -9.52 -14.04 -14.62
CA VAL A 534 -10.71 -14.14 -13.77
C VAL A 534 -10.79 -15.57 -13.23
N PHE A 535 -11.12 -15.67 -11.93
CA PHE A 535 -11.26 -16.90 -11.17
C PHE A 535 -12.67 -16.99 -10.58
#